data_AF-A0A8H8BZ74-F1
#
_entry.id   AF-A0A8H8BZ74-F1
#
_cell.length_a   1.000
_cell.length_b   1.000
_cell.length_c   1.000
_cell.angle_alpha   90.00
_cell.angle_beta   90.00
_cell.angle_gamma   90.00
#
_symmetry.space_group_name_H-M   'P 1'
#
loop_
_entity.id
_entity.type
_entity.pdbx_description
1 polymer ?
#
loop_
_entity_poly.entity_id
_entity_poly.type
_entity_poly.pdbx_seq_one_letter_code
_entity_poly.pdbx_strand_id
1 'polypeptide(L)'
;QKIKEDGKRKKTSRRSIHKGGGAGNVNDLREKMRIREETKKTKVLRKAQRTLIQAINKSKKALKIKGVQAKKNNRANKKALKTYRARGDLPLAHLLIPKREPNKQPNALKALSLTPKGHVEYYHAVIQAQLQVNRIKEEEISFFIEPTPTKGEIIDHSQYVESSPPPETAVPDYPKSSDEESDTSSINSIARNTSFVRF
;
A
#
# COMPACT_ATOMS: atom_id res chain seq x y z
N GLN A 1 62.24 2.54 -46.81
CA GLN A 1 61.13 1.69 -46.31
C GLN A 1 61.73 0.57 -45.45
N LYS A 2 61.03 0.09 -44.42
CA LYS A 2 61.35 -1.09 -43.55
C LYS A 2 62.08 -0.95 -42.20
N ILE A 3 62.30 0.23 -41.61
CA ILE A 3 62.81 0.30 -40.20
C ILE A 3 61.90 1.09 -39.25
N LYS A 4 60.97 1.91 -39.76
CA LYS A 4 60.10 2.76 -38.91
C LYS A 4 58.71 2.18 -38.62
N GLU A 5 58.35 1.01 -39.15
CA GLU A 5 57.01 0.41 -38.96
C GLU A 5 56.96 -0.70 -37.90
N ASP A 6 58.07 -1.37 -37.60
CA ASP A 6 58.07 -2.48 -36.62
C ASP A 6 57.99 -2.04 -35.16
N GLY A 7 58.29 -0.76 -34.87
CA GLY A 7 58.14 -0.19 -33.53
C GLY A 7 56.70 0.06 -33.10
N LYS A 8 55.75 0.08 -34.05
CA LYS A 8 54.32 0.35 -33.76
C LYS A 8 53.51 -0.92 -33.49
N ARG A 9 53.99 -2.09 -33.91
CA ARG A 9 53.29 -3.38 -33.67
C ARG A 9 53.52 -3.99 -32.29
N LYS A 10 54.61 -3.63 -31.59
CA LYS A 10 54.91 -4.14 -30.24
C LYS A 10 54.43 -3.25 -29.08
N LYS A 11 53.80 -2.09 -29.35
CA LYS A 11 53.31 -1.16 -28.32
C LYS A 11 51.80 -1.22 -28.04
N THR A 12 51.05 -2.13 -28.66
CA THR A 12 49.67 -2.46 -28.26
C THR A 12 49.60 -3.72 -27.38
N SER A 13 50.73 -4.38 -27.14
CA SER A 13 50.89 -5.51 -26.20
C SER A 13 50.99 -5.07 -24.73
N ARG A 14 50.66 -3.81 -24.39
CA ARG A 14 50.35 -3.45 -23.01
C ARG A 14 48.94 -3.93 -22.69
N ARG A 15 48.83 -5.26 -22.55
CA ARG A 15 48.25 -5.94 -21.40
C ARG A 15 47.22 -5.08 -20.65
N SER A 16 46.10 -4.76 -21.28
CA SER A 16 44.86 -4.46 -20.57
C SER A 16 44.30 -5.81 -20.08
N ILE A 17 45.05 -6.43 -19.17
CA ILE A 17 44.56 -7.53 -18.33
C ILE A 17 44.30 -6.92 -16.94
N HIS A 18 43.60 -5.79 -16.91
CA HIS A 18 42.78 -5.43 -15.76
C HIS A 18 41.31 -5.71 -16.08
N LYS A 19 41.05 -6.88 -16.68
CA LYS A 19 39.78 -7.58 -16.48
C LYS A 19 39.85 -8.22 -15.10
N GLY A 20 39.65 -7.41 -14.05
CA GLY A 20 39.73 -7.86 -12.66
C GLY A 20 40.77 -7.06 -11.87
N GLY A 21 40.44 -5.83 -11.50
CA GLY A 21 40.80 -5.42 -10.14
C GLY A 21 40.16 -6.44 -9.22
N GLY A 22 40.97 -7.00 -8.30
CA GLY A 22 40.76 -8.29 -7.63
C GLY A 22 39.30 -8.65 -7.47
N ALA A 23 38.92 -9.85 -7.91
CA ALA A 23 37.57 -10.37 -7.76
C ALA A 23 37.09 -10.01 -6.36
N GLY A 24 36.23 -8.99 -6.27
CA GLY A 24 35.65 -8.61 -5.00
C GLY A 24 35.06 -9.89 -4.44
N ASN A 25 35.28 -10.14 -3.16
CA ASN A 25 34.77 -11.32 -2.49
C ASN A 25 33.34 -11.57 -3.01
N VAL A 26 32.98 -12.82 -3.34
CA VAL A 26 31.65 -13.13 -3.87
C VAL A 26 30.56 -12.52 -2.98
N ASN A 27 30.84 -12.43 -1.68
CA ASN A 27 30.03 -11.71 -0.69
C ASN A 27 29.90 -10.20 -0.98
N ASP A 28 31.00 -9.48 -1.24
CA ASP A 28 30.98 -8.06 -1.62
C ASP A 28 30.14 -7.81 -2.89
N LEU A 29 30.19 -8.75 -3.85
CA LEU A 29 29.41 -8.64 -5.08
C LEU A 29 27.91 -8.82 -4.80
N ARG A 30 27.56 -9.81 -3.97
CA ARG A 30 26.19 -10.07 -3.50
C ARG A 30 25.64 -8.88 -2.73
N GLU A 31 26.43 -8.29 -1.84
CA GLU A 31 26.04 -7.12 -1.06
C GLU A 31 25.83 -5.89 -1.95
N LYS A 32 26.72 -5.65 -2.92
CA LYS A 32 26.51 -4.58 -3.92
C LYS A 32 25.24 -4.79 -4.74
N MET A 33 24.86 -6.03 -5.06
CA MET A 33 23.59 -6.30 -5.73
C MET A 33 22.41 -5.99 -4.82
N ARG A 34 22.46 -6.43 -3.55
CA ARG A 34 21.41 -6.19 -2.54
C ARG A 34 21.15 -4.69 -2.34
N ILE A 35 22.20 -3.91 -2.10
CA ILE A 35 22.12 -2.44 -1.94
C ILE A 35 21.52 -1.79 -3.20
N ARG A 36 21.88 -2.25 -4.40
CA ARG A 36 21.29 -1.74 -5.65
C ARG A 36 19.80 -2.06 -5.75
N GLU A 37 19.35 -3.22 -5.30
CA GLU A 37 17.94 -3.60 -5.32
C GLU A 37 17.12 -2.82 -4.30
N GLU A 38 17.61 -2.68 -3.07
CA GLU A 38 16.99 -1.84 -2.04
C GLU A 38 16.86 -0.38 -2.50
N THR A 39 17.93 0.19 -3.06
CA THR A 39 17.90 1.56 -3.59
C THR A 39 16.96 1.71 -4.78
N LYS A 40 16.81 0.69 -5.64
CA LYS A 40 15.81 0.70 -6.72
C LYS A 40 14.38 0.68 -6.17
N LYS A 41 14.07 -0.22 -5.24
CA LYS A 41 12.73 -0.37 -4.66
C LYS A 41 12.31 0.89 -3.88
N THR A 42 13.21 1.46 -3.09
CA THR A 42 12.96 2.75 -2.39
C THR A 42 12.73 3.91 -3.37
N LYS A 43 13.46 3.97 -4.49
CA LYS A 43 13.20 4.95 -5.57
C LYS A 43 11.82 4.75 -6.21
N VAL A 44 11.41 3.50 -6.45
CA VAL A 44 10.08 3.18 -6.98
C VAL A 44 8.98 3.65 -6.02
N LEU A 45 9.12 3.37 -4.72
CA LEU A 45 8.17 3.82 -3.70
C LEU A 45 8.07 5.36 -3.67
N ARG A 46 9.21 6.06 -3.63
CA ARG A 46 9.24 7.54 -3.67
C ARG A 46 8.57 8.09 -4.93
N LYS A 47 8.78 7.46 -6.09
CA LYS A 47 8.15 7.85 -7.35
C LYS A 47 6.64 7.66 -7.29
N ALA A 48 6.16 6.52 -6.81
CA ALA A 48 4.73 6.23 -6.66
C ALA A 48 4.03 7.23 -5.71
N GLN A 49 4.65 7.53 -4.56
CA GLN A 49 4.15 8.53 -3.62
C GLN A 49 4.09 9.92 -4.25
N ARG A 50 5.15 10.31 -4.98
CA ARG A 50 5.18 11.60 -5.69
C ARG A 50 4.07 11.70 -6.73
N THR A 51 3.80 10.64 -7.50
CA THR A 51 2.72 10.63 -8.49
C THR A 51 1.34 10.75 -7.83
N LEU A 52 1.11 10.07 -6.71
CA LEU A 52 -0.12 10.19 -5.94
C LEU A 52 -0.34 11.62 -5.44
N ILE A 53 0.70 12.24 -4.85
CA ILE A 53 0.64 13.62 -4.37
C ILE A 53 0.37 14.59 -5.54
N GLN A 54 1.02 14.39 -6.69
CA GLN A 54 0.78 15.19 -7.89
C GLN A 54 -0.68 15.09 -8.36
N ALA A 55 -1.26 13.88 -8.36
CA ALA A 55 -2.66 13.68 -8.72
C ALA A 55 -3.61 14.44 -7.77
N ILE A 56 -3.41 14.31 -6.46
CA ILE A 56 -4.18 15.04 -5.44
C ILE A 56 -4.05 16.56 -5.64
N ASN A 57 -2.82 17.05 -5.86
CA ASN A 57 -2.58 18.48 -6.06
C ASN A 57 -3.22 19.01 -7.35
N LYS A 58 -3.28 18.19 -8.41
CA LYS A 58 -4.00 18.51 -9.64
C LYS A 58 -5.50 18.65 -9.37
N SER A 59 -6.09 17.73 -8.60
CA SER A 59 -7.49 17.80 -8.15
C SER A 59 -7.76 19.06 -7.32
N LYS A 60 -6.89 19.38 -6.35
CA LYS A 60 -6.96 20.62 -5.55
C LYS A 60 -6.93 21.88 -6.42
N LYS A 61 -5.98 21.95 -7.35
CA LYS A 61 -5.84 23.10 -8.27
C LYS A 61 -7.08 23.27 -9.15
N ALA A 62 -7.62 22.17 -9.68
CA ALA A 62 -8.84 22.20 -10.48
C ALA A 62 -10.04 22.74 -9.68
N LEU A 63 -10.20 22.31 -8.42
CA LEU A 63 -11.25 22.83 -7.54
C LEU A 63 -11.07 24.32 -7.23
N LYS A 64 -9.84 24.76 -6.98
CA LYS A 64 -9.54 26.19 -6.75
C LYS A 64 -9.94 27.04 -7.95
N ILE A 65 -9.58 26.63 -9.17
CA ILE A 65 -9.93 27.34 -10.41
C ILE A 65 -11.46 27.42 -10.56
N LYS A 66 -12.17 26.30 -10.40
CA LYS A 66 -13.64 26.29 -10.48
C LYS A 66 -14.28 27.14 -9.38
N GLY A 67 -13.70 27.17 -8.18
CA GLY A 67 -14.13 28.02 -7.07
C GLY A 67 -14.01 29.51 -7.38
N VAL A 68 -12.87 29.93 -7.95
CA VAL A 68 -12.67 31.32 -8.40
C VAL A 68 -13.69 31.69 -9.48
N GLN A 69 -13.95 30.79 -10.44
CA GLN A 69 -14.94 31.05 -11.47
C GLN A 69 -16.35 31.17 -10.90
N ALA A 70 -16.74 30.30 -9.95
CA ALA A 70 -18.03 30.39 -9.26
C ALA A 70 -18.18 31.74 -8.53
N LYS A 71 -17.13 32.21 -7.85
CA LYS A 71 -17.11 33.55 -7.22
C LYS A 71 -17.29 34.67 -8.23
N LYS A 72 -16.60 34.63 -9.37
CA LYS A 72 -16.76 35.63 -10.44
C LYS A 72 -18.18 35.64 -10.97
N ASN A 73 -18.76 34.47 -11.23
CA ASN A 73 -20.14 34.33 -11.68
C ASN A 73 -21.14 34.88 -10.65
N ASN A 74 -20.98 34.57 -9.36
CA ASN A 74 -21.85 35.11 -8.31
C ASN A 74 -21.75 36.63 -8.19
N ARG A 75 -20.55 37.20 -8.34
CA ARG A 75 -20.35 38.66 -8.39
C ARG A 75 -21.06 39.28 -9.60
N ALA A 76 -20.98 38.64 -10.77
CA ALA A 76 -21.67 39.09 -11.98
C ALA A 76 -23.19 39.01 -11.82
N ASN A 77 -23.72 37.90 -11.30
CA ASN A 77 -25.14 37.74 -11.00
C ASN A 77 -25.62 38.84 -10.05
N LYS A 78 -24.87 39.12 -8.97
CA LYS A 78 -25.22 40.20 -8.02
C LYS A 78 -25.23 41.58 -8.69
N LYS A 79 -24.32 41.85 -9.64
CA LYS A 79 -24.33 43.10 -10.42
C LYS A 79 -25.56 43.18 -11.33
N ALA A 80 -25.89 42.10 -12.04
CA ALA A 80 -27.09 42.03 -12.88
C ALA A 80 -28.38 42.21 -12.06
N LEU A 81 -28.49 41.57 -10.89
CA LEU A 81 -29.66 41.76 -10.02
C LEU A 81 -29.83 43.23 -9.59
N LYS A 82 -28.73 43.96 -9.36
CA LYS A 82 -28.80 45.40 -9.10
C LYS A 82 -29.34 46.19 -10.29
N THR A 83 -28.99 45.82 -11.52
CA THR A 83 -29.50 46.50 -12.72
C THR A 83 -30.98 46.22 -12.95
N TYR A 84 -31.44 44.98 -12.73
CA TYR A 84 -32.88 44.64 -12.77
C TYR A 84 -33.66 45.46 -11.73
N ARG A 85 -33.17 45.50 -10.49
CA ARG A 85 -33.79 46.29 -9.40
C ARG A 85 -33.85 47.78 -9.72
N ALA A 86 -32.83 48.34 -10.37
CA ALA A 86 -32.81 49.74 -10.76
C ALA A 86 -33.79 50.07 -11.90
N ARG A 87 -34.09 49.10 -12.78
CA ARG A 87 -35.06 49.24 -13.87
C ARG A 87 -36.50 48.96 -13.45
N GLY A 88 -36.71 48.30 -12.32
CA GLY A 88 -38.03 47.80 -11.91
C GLY A 88 -38.44 46.48 -12.58
N ASP A 89 -37.51 45.85 -13.30
CA ASP A 89 -37.76 44.60 -14.03
C ASP A 89 -37.64 43.37 -13.14
N LEU A 90 -38.39 42.31 -13.47
CA LEU A 90 -38.26 41.01 -12.81
C LEU A 90 -36.94 40.32 -13.24
N PRO A 91 -36.08 39.90 -12.28
CA PRO A 91 -34.84 39.23 -12.61
C PRO A 91 -35.07 37.80 -13.10
N LEU A 92 -34.20 37.36 -14.00
CA LEU A 92 -34.15 35.97 -14.45
C LEU A 92 -33.90 35.01 -13.28
N ALA A 93 -34.65 33.90 -13.23
CA ALA A 93 -34.61 32.93 -12.13
C ALA A 93 -33.18 32.41 -11.82
N HIS A 94 -32.37 32.14 -12.85
CA HIS A 94 -31.01 31.62 -12.68
C HIS A 94 -30.03 32.62 -12.04
N LEU A 95 -30.36 33.91 -11.96
CA LEU A 95 -29.54 34.92 -11.28
C LEU A 95 -29.79 34.93 -9.78
N LEU A 96 -31.00 34.54 -9.35
CA LEU A 96 -31.41 34.49 -7.95
C LEU A 96 -30.74 33.35 -7.19
N ILE A 97 -30.39 32.27 -7.87
CA ILE A 97 -29.77 31.10 -7.26
C ILE A 97 -28.25 31.33 -7.17
N PRO A 98 -27.67 31.40 -5.95
CA PRO A 98 -26.22 31.50 -5.79
C PRO A 98 -25.56 30.22 -6.29
N LYS A 99 -24.55 30.33 -7.15
CA LYS A 99 -23.78 29.16 -7.60
C LYS A 99 -22.89 28.68 -6.46
N ARG A 100 -22.94 27.37 -6.17
CA ARG A 100 -22.09 26.71 -5.17
C ARG A 100 -20.61 26.93 -5.50
N GLU A 101 -19.80 27.19 -4.47
CA GLU A 101 -18.34 27.31 -4.59
C GLU A 101 -17.69 25.93 -4.39
N PRO A 102 -17.22 25.25 -5.46
CA PRO A 102 -16.72 23.87 -5.36
C PRO A 102 -15.44 23.70 -4.55
N ASN A 103 -14.71 24.79 -4.27
CA ASN A 103 -13.53 24.77 -3.41
C ASN A 103 -13.87 24.82 -1.92
N LYS A 104 -14.96 25.48 -1.52
CA LYS A 104 -15.41 25.55 -0.12
C LYS A 104 -16.28 24.35 0.23
N GLN A 105 -17.13 23.96 -0.70
CA GLN A 105 -18.07 22.86 -0.54
C GLN A 105 -17.92 21.96 -1.77
N PRO A 106 -16.91 21.07 -1.81
CA PRO A 106 -16.80 20.09 -2.89
C PRO A 106 -18.00 19.14 -2.86
N ASN A 107 -18.39 18.60 -4.02
CA ASN A 107 -19.32 17.47 -4.10
C ASN A 107 -18.61 16.21 -3.57
N ALA A 108 -19.33 15.17 -3.13
CA ALA A 108 -18.78 13.91 -2.61
C ALA A 108 -17.70 13.31 -3.53
N LEU A 109 -17.97 13.23 -4.84
CA LEU A 109 -16.99 12.75 -5.83
C LEU A 109 -15.72 13.63 -5.88
N LYS A 110 -15.88 14.94 -5.71
CA LYS A 110 -14.76 15.89 -5.69
C LYS A 110 -14.00 15.83 -4.37
N ALA A 111 -14.69 15.64 -3.25
CA ALA A 111 -14.06 15.42 -1.96
C ALA A 111 -13.23 14.14 -1.98
N LEU A 112 -13.76 13.06 -2.57
CA LEU A 112 -13.04 11.80 -2.75
C LEU A 112 -11.75 12.01 -3.55
N SER A 113 -11.78 12.79 -4.63
CA SER A 113 -10.58 13.13 -5.43
C SER A 113 -9.51 13.95 -4.69
N LEU A 114 -9.78 14.42 -3.47
CA LEU A 114 -8.79 15.07 -2.61
C LEU A 114 -8.07 14.09 -1.68
N THR A 115 -8.57 12.85 -1.60
CA THR A 115 -8.04 11.79 -0.77
C THR A 115 -7.22 10.80 -1.61
N PRO A 116 -6.28 10.05 -1.00
CA PRO A 116 -5.60 8.95 -1.68
C PRO A 116 -6.57 7.94 -2.30
N LYS A 117 -7.67 7.63 -1.60
CA LYS A 117 -8.69 6.66 -2.04
C LYS A 117 -9.43 7.09 -3.32
N GLY A 118 -9.51 8.40 -3.60
CA GLY A 118 -10.05 8.89 -4.87
C GLY A 118 -9.12 8.73 -6.07
N HIS A 119 -7.89 8.29 -5.83
CA HIS A 119 -6.85 8.06 -6.82
C HIS A 119 -6.40 6.61 -6.76
N VAL A 120 -7.36 5.69 -6.96
CA VAL A 120 -7.23 4.24 -6.77
C VAL A 120 -5.96 3.69 -7.43
N GLU A 121 -5.75 3.97 -8.72
CA GLU A 121 -4.57 3.48 -9.47
C GLU A 121 -3.23 3.88 -8.81
N TYR A 122 -3.07 5.16 -8.49
CA TYR A 122 -1.84 5.68 -7.87
C TYR A 122 -1.68 5.19 -6.43
N TYR A 123 -2.80 5.03 -5.71
CA TYR A 123 -2.80 4.52 -4.35
C TYR A 123 -2.41 3.03 -4.31
N HIS A 124 -2.94 2.21 -5.21
CA HIS A 124 -2.53 0.81 -5.38
C HIS A 124 -1.05 0.69 -5.75
N ALA A 125 -0.54 1.54 -6.64
CA ALA A 125 0.88 1.54 -6.98
C ALA A 125 1.78 1.83 -5.76
N VAL A 126 1.35 2.71 -4.85
CA VAL A 126 2.05 2.96 -3.58
C VAL A 126 2.01 1.72 -2.68
N ILE A 127 0.85 1.07 -2.54
CA ILE A 127 0.71 -0.15 -1.74
C ILE A 127 1.62 -1.25 -2.28
N GLN A 128 1.60 -1.50 -3.58
CA GLN A 128 2.44 -2.51 -4.22
C GLN A 128 3.94 -2.23 -4.02
N ALA A 129 4.37 -0.98 -4.21
CA ALA A 129 5.75 -0.58 -3.97
C ALA A 129 6.16 -0.73 -2.50
N GLN A 130 5.25 -0.45 -1.56
CA GLN A 130 5.49 -0.62 -0.13
C GLN A 130 5.66 -2.10 0.24
N LEU A 131 4.81 -2.98 -0.31
CA LEU A 131 4.93 -4.43 -0.10
C LEU A 131 6.28 -4.96 -0.60
N GLN A 132 6.77 -4.49 -1.75
CA GLN A 132 8.08 -4.90 -2.28
C GLN A 132 9.26 -4.45 -1.40
N VAL A 133 9.13 -3.31 -0.73
CA VAL A 133 10.14 -2.82 0.23
C VAL A 133 10.08 -3.63 1.53
N ASN A 134 8.88 -3.95 2.01
CA ASN A 134 8.70 -4.70 3.26
C ASN A 134 9.15 -6.17 3.14
N ARG A 135 8.92 -6.82 1.99
CA ARG A 135 9.39 -8.19 1.75
C ARG A 135 10.91 -8.36 1.95
N ILE A 136 11.73 -7.36 1.58
CA ILE A 136 13.17 -7.44 1.85
C ILE A 136 13.46 -7.42 3.35
N LYS A 137 12.75 -6.58 4.11
CA LYS A 137 12.98 -6.50 5.56
C LYS A 137 12.70 -7.84 6.23
N GLU A 138 11.68 -8.55 5.77
CA GLU A 138 11.35 -9.90 6.25
C GLU A 138 12.40 -10.94 5.78
N GLU A 139 12.82 -10.88 4.51
CA GLU A 139 13.90 -11.74 4.00
C GLU A 139 15.23 -11.51 4.75
N GLU A 140 15.60 -10.27 5.08
CA GLU A 140 16.80 -9.94 5.89
C GLU A 140 16.77 -10.54 7.30
N ILE A 141 15.58 -10.68 7.90
CA ILE A 141 15.41 -11.31 9.22
C ILE A 141 15.60 -12.84 9.13
N SER A 142 15.30 -13.46 7.99
CA SER A 142 15.42 -14.92 7.78
C SER A 142 16.84 -15.44 7.52
N PHE A 143 17.84 -14.56 7.37
CA PHE A 143 19.25 -14.94 7.16
C PHE A 143 20.08 -15.07 8.46
N PHE A 144 19.48 -14.84 9.63
CA PHE A 144 20.14 -14.96 10.95
C PHE A 144 19.62 -16.14 11.79
N ILE A 145 19.32 -17.27 11.16
CA ILE A 145 19.22 -18.55 11.88
C ILE A 145 20.47 -19.34 11.52
N GLU A 146 21.45 -19.34 12.42
CA GLU A 146 22.66 -20.14 12.29
C GLU A 146 22.31 -21.63 12.15
N PRO A 147 23.05 -22.41 11.32
CA PRO A 147 22.89 -23.85 11.27
C PRO A 147 23.45 -24.47 12.56
N THR A 148 22.60 -25.08 13.39
CA THR A 148 23.10 -25.94 14.46
C THR A 148 23.75 -27.20 13.84
N PRO A 149 24.91 -27.64 14.35
CA PRO A 149 25.77 -28.61 13.67
C PRO A 149 25.17 -30.03 13.69
N THR A 150 25.34 -30.73 12.57
CA THR A 150 25.12 -32.18 12.49
C THR A 150 26.30 -32.92 13.11
N LYS A 151 26.01 -33.83 14.06
CA LYS A 151 26.62 -35.15 14.34
C LYS A 151 27.01 -35.36 15.82
N GLY A 152 26.30 -36.31 16.44
CA GLY A 152 26.93 -37.36 17.26
C GLY A 152 26.89 -37.15 18.77
N GLU A 153 25.74 -37.41 19.40
CA GLU A 153 25.72 -38.01 20.74
C GLU A 153 24.62 -39.08 20.76
N ILE A 154 25.07 -40.33 20.83
CA ILE A 154 24.23 -41.51 21.05
C ILE A 154 23.80 -41.41 22.50
N ILE A 155 22.53 -41.06 22.75
CA ILE A 155 21.93 -41.25 24.07
C ILE A 155 21.24 -42.61 24.04
N ASP A 156 21.76 -43.47 24.91
CA ASP A 156 21.46 -44.87 25.15
C ASP A 156 19.94 -45.16 25.27
N HIS A 157 19.44 -46.06 24.43
CA HIS A 157 18.06 -46.54 24.41
C HIS A 157 17.88 -47.77 25.31
N SER A 158 18.13 -47.64 26.61
CA SER A 158 17.93 -48.74 27.56
C SER A 158 17.08 -48.33 28.75
N GLN A 159 15.81 -48.01 28.50
CA GLN A 159 14.73 -48.18 29.48
C GLN A 159 13.38 -48.28 28.75
N TYR A 160 13.05 -49.52 28.38
CA TYR A 160 11.71 -49.92 27.94
C TYR A 160 10.83 -50.03 29.19
N VAL A 161 9.79 -49.19 29.32
CA VAL A 161 8.71 -49.39 30.29
C VAL A 161 7.45 -49.67 29.50
N GLU A 162 6.99 -50.91 29.63
CA GLU A 162 5.81 -51.49 28.99
C GLU A 162 4.55 -51.24 29.83
N SER A 163 3.37 -51.22 29.18
CA SER A 163 1.97 -51.18 29.73
C SER A 163 1.36 -49.76 29.87
N SER A 164 0.19 -49.36 29.37
CA SER A 164 -0.98 -50.02 28.76
C SER A 164 -1.95 -48.96 28.15
N PRO A 165 -2.97 -49.34 27.32
CA PRO A 165 -3.72 -48.46 26.40
C PRO A 165 -4.91 -47.69 27.03
N PRO A 166 -5.50 -46.69 26.34
CA PRO A 166 -6.56 -45.85 26.90
C PRO A 166 -7.91 -46.58 27.01
N PRO A 167 -8.71 -46.37 28.08
CA PRO A 167 -10.02 -46.99 28.20
C PRO A 167 -11.07 -46.23 27.35
N GLU A 168 -11.58 -46.89 26.32
CA GLU A 168 -12.93 -46.69 25.79
C GLU A 168 -13.89 -47.66 26.50
N THR A 169 -15.18 -47.31 26.56
CA THR A 169 -16.34 -47.96 27.24
C THR A 169 -16.57 -47.46 28.69
N ALA A 170 -17.77 -47.17 29.20
CA ALA A 170 -19.15 -47.36 28.72
C ALA A 170 -20.14 -46.59 29.64
N VAL A 171 -21.13 -45.92 29.00
CA VAL A 171 -22.55 -45.74 29.42
C VAL A 171 -22.93 -44.64 30.43
N PRO A 172 -24.09 -43.95 30.23
CA PRO A 172 -24.45 -42.66 30.82
C PRO A 172 -25.56 -42.75 31.89
N ASP A 173 -25.53 -41.83 32.86
CA ASP A 173 -26.65 -41.61 33.79
C ASP A 173 -27.60 -40.54 33.25
N TYR A 174 -28.82 -40.94 32.92
CA TYR A 174 -29.96 -40.05 32.69
C TYR A 174 -30.59 -39.63 34.03
N PRO A 175 -31.16 -38.41 34.08
CA PRO A 175 -32.52 -38.31 34.61
C PRO A 175 -33.52 -37.68 33.64
N LYS A 176 -34.56 -38.47 33.38
CA LYS A 176 -36.00 -38.16 33.14
C LYS A 176 -36.47 -36.82 32.55
N SER A 177 -37.26 -37.01 31.48
CA SER A 177 -38.54 -36.39 31.14
C SER A 177 -38.60 -34.90 30.75
N SER A 178 -38.89 -34.62 29.49
CA SER A 178 -40.27 -34.40 29.02
C SER A 178 -40.27 -34.30 27.49
N ASP A 179 -41.32 -34.86 26.92
CA ASP A 179 -41.66 -34.92 25.52
C ASP A 179 -42.33 -33.58 25.15
N GLU A 180 -41.84 -32.90 24.12
CA GLU A 180 -42.64 -31.95 23.33
C GLU A 180 -41.89 -31.63 22.03
N GLU A 181 -42.41 -32.18 20.94
CA GLU A 181 -42.08 -31.83 19.57
C GLU A 181 -42.41 -30.36 19.30
N SER A 182 -41.52 -29.64 18.61
CA SER A 182 -41.96 -28.68 17.59
C SER A 182 -40.79 -28.26 16.71
N ASP A 183 -40.94 -28.57 15.43
CA ASP A 183 -40.30 -27.89 14.32
C ASP A 183 -40.27 -26.36 14.50
N THR A 184 -39.17 -25.73 14.10
CA THR A 184 -39.15 -24.73 13.02
C THR A 184 -37.89 -23.86 13.10
N SER A 185 -37.23 -23.76 11.94
CA SER A 185 -36.32 -22.71 11.48
C SER A 185 -36.37 -21.37 12.24
N SER A 186 -35.22 -20.86 12.72
CA SER A 186 -35.03 -19.42 12.86
C SER A 186 -33.55 -19.02 12.88
N ILE A 187 -33.12 -18.43 11.75
CA ILE A 187 -31.94 -17.59 11.62
C ILE A 187 -32.19 -16.34 12.45
N ASN A 188 -31.45 -16.11 13.55
CA ASN A 188 -31.21 -14.78 14.14
C ASN A 188 -30.22 -14.83 15.32
N SER A 189 -28.92 -14.81 15.01
CA SER A 189 -27.86 -14.56 16.01
C SER A 189 -27.05 -13.32 15.64
N ILE A 190 -27.71 -12.18 15.50
CA ILE A 190 -27.06 -10.86 15.58
C ILE A 190 -27.65 -10.14 16.79
N ALA A 191 -27.04 -10.33 17.96
CA ALA A 191 -27.27 -9.51 19.13
C ALA A 191 -25.93 -8.81 19.48
N ARG A 192 -25.81 -7.54 19.11
CA ARG A 192 -25.84 -6.38 20.03
C ARG A 192 -24.57 -6.23 20.86
N ASN A 193 -23.60 -5.49 20.31
CA ASN A 193 -22.61 -4.77 21.11
C ASN A 193 -22.76 -3.26 20.83
N THR A 194 -23.72 -2.63 21.50
CA THR A 194 -23.87 -1.17 21.56
C THR A 194 -23.91 -0.77 23.03
N SER A 195 -22.75 -0.62 23.65
CA SER A 195 -22.64 0.10 24.93
C SER A 195 -22.64 1.61 24.64
N PHE A 196 -23.77 2.25 24.92
CA PHE A 196 -23.91 3.70 24.97
C PHE A 196 -23.06 4.25 26.13
N VAL A 197 -22.14 5.17 25.83
CA VAL A 197 -21.58 6.08 26.84
C VAL A 197 -22.65 7.16 27.08
N ARG A 198 -23.20 7.16 28.29
CA ARG A 198 -24.12 8.18 28.81
C ARG A 198 -23.33 9.41 29.25
N PHE A 199 -23.99 10.57 29.09
CA PHE A 199 -23.57 11.97 29.27
C PHE A 199 -22.58 12.28 30.39
#